data_AF-A0A945USV9-F1
#
_entry.id   AF-A0A945USV9-F1
#
_cell.length_a   1.000
_cell.length_b   1.000
_cell.length_c   1.000
_cell.angle_alpha   90.00
_cell.angle_beta   90.00
_cell.angle_gamma   90.00
#
_symmetry.space_group_name_H-M   'P 1'
#
loop_
_entity.id
_entity.type
_entity.pdbx_description
1 polymer ?
#
loop_
_entity_poly.entity_id
_entity_poly.type
_entity_poly.pdbx_seq_one_letter_code
_entity_poly.pdbx_strand_id
1 'polypeptide(L)'
;MDTDKHRFGCTQGRRMRSIFAFVGIAILGLTLGQSVLTASSAPKKVVFISGKPSHGPMSHEHRAGNIILARALTAADLNITPVVLPEDGYPRDSSVLADADTIVVFSTGHKGHLLNPHLDEFDALMKRGVGVVMIHWATEAEKGKPAEKFLQWMGGFCDLDWSVNPHWAPQFETFPDHPIAEGVEPFHTHDEWYYHMRFNDDLAGVTPILSALPGPETLRRPDGARSGNPHVRRAVANGESQHVGWAYERPDGQGRGFGFTGGHNHVSWQDDNYRKVVLNAILWTAHAEVPTGGVLSATPTDTEIRANLDDKSKRH
;
A
#
# COMPACT_ATOMS: atom_id res chain seq x y z
N MET A 1 -13.17 -73.85 39.71
CA MET A 1 -11.73 -73.97 39.99
C MET A 1 -11.27 -72.55 40.31
N ASP A 2 -11.48 -72.04 41.53
CA ASP A 2 -10.68 -72.32 42.75
C ASP A 2 -9.21 -71.95 42.49
N THR A 3 -8.48 -71.06 43.16
CA THR A 3 -8.51 -70.30 44.45
C THR A 3 -7.26 -69.36 44.37
N ASP A 4 -6.99 -68.30 45.14
CA ASP A 4 -6.97 -68.20 46.60
C ASP A 4 -6.60 -66.75 47.05
N LYS A 5 -7.27 -66.28 48.12
CA LYS A 5 -6.78 -65.58 49.36
C LYS A 5 -5.82 -64.35 49.26
N HIS A 6 -5.87 -63.29 50.09
CA HIS A 6 -6.38 -63.08 51.46
C HIS A 6 -6.42 -61.57 51.83
N ARG A 7 -7.45 -61.15 52.60
CA ARG A 7 -7.50 -60.35 53.87
C ARG A 7 -6.57 -59.12 54.11
N PHE A 8 -6.84 -58.09 54.93
CA PHE A 8 -7.96 -57.42 55.67
C PHE A 8 -7.35 -56.17 56.36
N GLY A 9 -8.18 -55.18 56.76
CA GLY A 9 -7.87 -54.15 57.78
C GLY A 9 -8.09 -52.71 57.28
N CYS A 10 -9.23 -52.04 57.48
CA CYS A 10 -9.84 -51.49 58.70
C CYS A 10 -8.96 -50.48 59.45
N THR A 11 -9.31 -49.18 59.41
CA THR A 11 -9.72 -48.41 60.60
C THR A 11 -10.15 -46.98 60.24
N GLN A 12 -11.05 -46.48 61.07
CA GLN A 12 -11.87 -45.29 60.95
C GLN A 12 -11.48 -44.29 62.04
N GLY A 13 -11.65 -42.99 61.78
CA GLY A 13 -11.69 -41.93 62.80
C GLY A 13 -10.86 -40.71 62.41
N ARG A 14 -11.16 -39.48 62.82
CA ARG A 14 -12.30 -38.87 63.51
C ARG A 14 -12.05 -37.36 63.36
N ARG A 15 -13.11 -36.55 63.22
CA ARG A 15 -13.03 -35.08 63.12
C ARG A 15 -12.27 -34.45 64.30
N MET A 16 -11.48 -33.41 64.02
CA MET A 16 -11.11 -32.41 65.02
C MET A 16 -11.15 -31.01 64.39
N ARG A 17 -11.93 -30.13 65.01
CA ARG A 17 -12.05 -28.70 64.70
C ARG A 17 -10.84 -27.99 65.33
N SER A 18 -10.12 -27.20 64.55
CA SER A 18 -9.14 -26.25 65.08
C SER A 18 -9.38 -24.87 64.49
N ILE A 19 -9.72 -23.97 65.39
CA ILE A 19 -9.90 -22.53 65.25
C ILE A 19 -8.52 -21.95 64.91
N PHE A 20 -8.40 -21.21 63.82
CA PHE A 20 -7.25 -20.33 63.58
C PHE A 20 -7.72 -18.88 63.49
N ALA A 21 -7.13 -18.09 64.37
CA ALA A 21 -7.39 -16.68 64.57
C ALA A 21 -6.97 -15.84 63.36
N PHE A 22 -7.80 -14.84 63.06
CA PHE A 22 -7.48 -13.76 62.14
C PHE A 22 -6.28 -12.95 62.66
N VAL A 23 -5.17 -12.96 61.90
CA VAL A 23 -4.14 -11.93 61.99
C VAL A 23 -4.22 -11.15 60.68
N GLY A 24 -4.88 -10.00 60.72
CA GLY A 24 -4.91 -9.06 59.61
C GLY A 24 -3.57 -8.37 59.48
N ILE A 25 -2.81 -8.73 58.44
CA ILE A 25 -1.67 -7.93 57.97
C ILE A 25 -2.21 -7.08 56.81
N ALA A 26 -2.50 -5.81 57.09
CA ALA A 26 -2.76 -4.83 56.05
C ALA A 26 -1.43 -4.49 55.37
N ILE A 27 -1.14 -5.14 54.25
CA ILE A 27 -0.05 -4.76 53.35
C ILE A 27 -0.56 -3.54 52.58
N LEU A 28 -0.18 -2.35 53.03
CA LEU A 28 -0.35 -1.11 52.28
C LEU A 28 0.61 -1.15 51.09
N GLY A 29 0.17 -1.75 49.99
CA GLY A 29 0.93 -1.78 48.73
C GLY A 29 1.06 -0.36 48.19
N LEU A 30 2.25 0.23 48.35
CA LEU A 30 2.62 1.47 47.70
C LEU A 30 2.77 1.18 46.19
N THR A 31 1.69 1.32 45.43
CA THR A 31 1.77 1.30 43.96
C THR A 31 2.49 2.57 43.52
N LEU A 32 3.82 2.50 43.36
CA LEU A 32 4.53 3.49 42.55
C LEU A 32 3.93 3.41 41.15
N GLY A 33 3.11 4.40 40.80
CA GLY A 33 2.71 4.63 39.42
C GLY A 33 3.98 4.90 38.61
N GLN A 34 4.49 3.89 37.93
CA GLN A 34 5.47 4.11 36.87
C GLN A 34 4.72 4.76 35.72
N SER A 35 4.82 6.08 35.62
CA SER A 35 4.48 6.81 34.41
C SER A 35 5.35 6.26 33.30
N VAL A 36 4.78 5.40 32.45
CA VAL A 36 5.40 4.98 31.20
C VAL A 36 5.46 6.24 30.35
N LEU A 37 6.61 6.90 30.32
CA LEU A 37 6.94 7.88 29.30
C LEU A 37 6.96 7.12 27.98
N THR A 38 5.85 7.15 27.24
CA THR A 38 5.84 6.77 25.83
C THR A 38 6.76 7.74 25.11
N ALA A 39 8.00 7.33 24.85
CA ALA A 39 8.86 8.04 23.93
C ALA A 39 8.12 8.10 22.60
N SER A 40 7.74 9.31 22.16
CA SER A 40 7.19 9.50 20.83
C SER A 40 8.24 9.00 19.83
N SER A 41 7.91 7.98 19.03
CA SER A 41 8.82 7.50 18.00
C SER A 41 9.11 8.64 17.03
N ALA A 42 10.32 8.71 16.49
CA ALA A 42 10.63 9.69 15.46
C ALA A 42 9.60 9.60 14.31
N PRO A 43 9.16 10.74 13.74
CA PRO A 43 8.20 10.73 12.65
C PRO A 43 8.69 9.89 11.47
N LYS A 44 7.80 9.14 10.82
CA LYS A 44 8.14 8.36 9.62
C LYS A 44 8.31 9.29 8.42
N LYS A 45 9.44 9.20 7.72
CA LYS A 45 9.73 10.04 6.56
C LYS A 45 9.17 9.42 5.28
N VAL A 46 8.29 10.15 4.61
CA VAL A 46 7.72 9.77 3.30
C VAL A 46 8.28 10.71 2.25
N VAL A 47 9.03 10.20 1.27
CA VAL A 47 9.57 11.03 0.19
C VAL A 47 8.75 10.84 -1.08
N PHE A 48 8.24 11.92 -1.66
CA PHE A 48 7.49 11.91 -2.92
C PHE A 48 8.40 12.37 -4.07
N ILE A 49 8.58 11.49 -5.06
CA ILE A 49 9.31 11.76 -6.30
C ILE A 49 8.28 11.93 -7.42
N SER A 50 8.38 13.05 -8.14
CA SER A 50 7.47 13.38 -9.24
C SER A 50 8.21 13.19 -10.57
N GLY A 51 7.60 12.51 -11.53
CA GLY A 51 8.13 12.42 -12.89
C GLY A 51 7.93 13.72 -13.67
N LYS A 52 8.73 13.92 -14.72
CA LYS A 52 8.55 15.06 -15.62
C LYS A 52 7.13 15.05 -16.24
N PRO A 53 6.57 16.24 -16.55
CA PRO A 53 5.35 16.40 -17.32
C PRO A 53 5.30 15.52 -18.59
N SER A 54 4.17 14.86 -18.84
CA SER A 54 3.99 13.99 -20.03
C SER A 54 2.69 14.22 -20.81
N HIS A 55 1.60 14.61 -20.14
CA HIS A 55 0.27 14.81 -20.74
C HIS A 55 -0.19 16.27 -20.65
N GLY A 56 -1.35 16.56 -21.26
CA GLY A 56 -2.02 17.85 -21.13
C GLY A 56 -2.51 18.11 -19.70
N PRO A 57 -2.90 19.36 -19.39
CA PRO A 57 -3.37 19.73 -18.06
C PRO A 57 -4.51 18.84 -17.56
N MET A 58 -4.54 18.57 -16.26
CA MET A 58 -5.46 17.66 -15.55
C MET A 58 -5.22 16.18 -15.80
N SER A 59 -4.20 15.82 -16.59
CA SER A 59 -3.78 14.44 -16.82
C SER A 59 -2.32 14.25 -16.43
N HIS A 60 -2.00 13.16 -15.72
CA HIS A 60 -0.64 12.86 -15.25
C HIS A 60 -0.01 14.06 -14.53
N GLU A 61 -0.76 14.64 -13.59
CA GLU A 61 -0.29 15.73 -12.73
C GLU A 61 0.48 15.12 -11.54
N HIS A 62 1.70 14.67 -11.83
CA HIS A 62 2.49 13.87 -10.90
C HIS A 62 2.82 14.67 -9.63
N ARG A 63 3.30 15.91 -9.81
CA ARG A 63 3.70 16.76 -8.69
C ARG A 63 2.48 17.29 -7.96
N ALA A 64 1.47 17.78 -8.69
CA ALA A 64 0.25 18.27 -8.06
C ALA A 64 -0.44 17.18 -7.22
N GLY A 65 -0.51 15.94 -7.74
CA GLY A 65 -1.07 14.79 -7.01
C GLY A 65 -0.27 14.46 -5.74
N ASN A 66 1.06 14.45 -5.84
CA ASN A 66 1.94 14.26 -4.67
C ASN A 66 1.74 15.35 -3.61
N ILE A 67 1.52 16.61 -4.01
CA ILE A 67 1.22 17.72 -3.08
C ILE A 67 -0.12 17.50 -2.37
N ILE A 68 -1.16 17.04 -3.07
CA ILE A 68 -2.46 16.73 -2.46
C ILE A 68 -2.30 15.64 -1.40
N LEU A 69 -1.63 14.53 -1.75
CA LEU A 69 -1.39 13.42 -0.83
C LEU A 69 -0.54 13.84 0.38
N ALA A 70 0.55 14.58 0.15
CA ALA A 70 1.40 15.08 1.22
C ALA A 70 0.65 16.01 2.17
N ARG A 71 -0.17 16.93 1.66
CA ARG A 71 -1.00 17.83 2.49
C ARG A 71 -2.02 17.06 3.32
N ALA A 72 -2.62 16.01 2.75
CA ALA A 72 -3.53 15.13 3.48
C ALA A 72 -2.83 14.40 4.64
N LEU A 73 -1.62 13.85 4.41
CA LEU A 73 -0.82 13.22 5.46
C LEU A 73 -0.42 14.22 6.56
N THR A 74 0.00 15.43 6.19
CA THR A 74 0.32 16.49 7.16
C THR A 74 -0.90 16.87 8.00
N ALA A 75 -2.07 17.02 7.37
CA ALA A 75 -3.29 17.41 8.06
C ALA A 75 -3.85 16.32 8.98
N ALA A 76 -3.56 15.05 8.68
CA ALA A 76 -3.99 13.91 9.50
C ALA A 76 -3.19 13.77 10.81
N ASP A 77 -2.03 14.43 10.93
CA ASP A 77 -1.19 14.45 12.15
C ASP A 77 -0.81 13.05 12.69
N LEU A 78 -0.42 12.14 11.79
CA LEU A 78 -0.16 10.71 12.10
C LEU A 78 1.31 10.40 12.37
N ASN A 79 2.06 11.36 12.93
CA ASN A 79 3.51 11.23 13.16
C ASN A 79 4.29 10.87 11.88
N ILE A 80 3.92 11.49 10.75
CA ILE A 80 4.54 11.34 9.43
C ILE A 80 5.16 12.67 9.01
N THR A 81 6.35 12.62 8.40
CA THR A 81 6.97 13.76 7.72
C THR A 81 6.94 13.54 6.21
N PRO A 82 5.93 14.06 5.49
CA PRO A 82 5.90 14.01 4.04
C PRO A 82 6.84 15.07 3.43
N VAL A 83 7.66 14.66 2.46
CA VAL A 83 8.63 15.49 1.75
C VAL A 83 8.39 15.38 0.26
N VAL A 84 7.77 16.39 -0.34
CA VAL A 84 7.66 16.49 -1.81
C VAL A 84 8.92 17.13 -2.36
N LEU A 85 9.74 16.36 -3.08
CA LEU A 85 10.98 16.87 -3.67
C LEU A 85 10.67 18.01 -4.65
N PRO A 86 11.43 19.11 -4.67
CA PRO A 86 11.12 20.28 -5.50
C PRO A 86 11.39 20.09 -7.00
N GLU A 87 12.29 19.18 -7.34
CA GLU A 87 12.68 18.89 -8.72
C GLU A 87 11.88 17.71 -9.29
N ASP A 88 11.57 17.76 -10.58
CA ASP A 88 11.02 16.62 -11.31
C ASP A 88 12.12 15.65 -11.77
N GLY A 89 11.85 14.36 -11.66
CA GLY A 89 12.77 13.27 -11.94
C GLY A 89 13.41 12.71 -10.67
N TYR A 90 14.32 11.75 -10.86
CA TYR A 90 15.10 11.19 -9.75
C TYR A 90 15.97 12.29 -9.11
N PRO A 91 16.06 12.38 -7.77
CA PRO A 91 16.82 13.45 -7.11
C PRO A 91 18.28 13.46 -7.53
N ARG A 92 18.81 14.67 -7.81
CA ARG A 92 20.26 14.83 -8.08
C ARG A 92 21.12 14.52 -6.87
N ASP A 93 20.63 14.87 -5.68
CA ASP A 93 21.21 14.49 -4.39
C ASP A 93 20.37 13.37 -3.78
N SER A 94 20.82 12.12 -3.93
CA SER A 94 20.07 10.96 -3.43
C SER A 94 20.18 10.75 -1.92
N SER A 95 21.01 11.55 -1.22
CA SER A 95 21.07 11.49 0.25
C SER A 95 19.72 11.83 0.89
N VAL A 96 18.85 12.57 0.20
CA VAL A 96 17.48 12.87 0.63
C VAL A 96 16.62 11.61 0.82
N LEU A 97 17.01 10.48 0.20
CA LEU A 97 16.32 9.19 0.27
C LEU A 97 16.91 8.27 1.35
N ALA A 98 18.06 8.61 1.94
CA ALA A 98 18.83 7.70 2.78
C ALA A 98 18.09 7.26 4.05
N ASP A 99 17.30 8.14 4.63
CA ASP A 99 16.49 7.99 5.84
C ASP A 99 14.99 7.90 5.55
N ALA A 100 14.59 7.69 4.29
CA ALA A 100 13.18 7.49 3.95
C ALA A 100 12.66 6.17 4.53
N ASP A 101 11.48 6.18 5.15
CA ASP A 101 10.76 4.98 5.54
C ASP A 101 9.96 4.42 4.37
N THR A 102 9.43 5.29 3.50
CA THR A 102 8.81 4.92 2.23
C THR A 102 9.03 5.98 1.17
N ILE A 103 9.03 5.55 -0.10
CA ILE A 103 9.18 6.42 -1.26
C ILE A 103 7.95 6.26 -2.17
N VAL A 104 7.29 7.38 -2.45
CA VAL A 104 6.18 7.46 -3.41
C VAL A 104 6.74 7.90 -4.76
N VAL A 105 6.54 7.07 -5.78
CA VAL A 105 6.94 7.35 -7.16
C VAL A 105 5.68 7.53 -7.99
N PHE A 106 5.44 8.77 -8.43
CA PHE A 106 4.37 9.10 -9.36
C PHE A 106 5.00 9.73 -10.59
N SER A 107 5.02 9.00 -11.70
CA SER A 107 5.78 9.39 -12.89
C SER A 107 5.29 8.72 -14.16
N THR A 108 5.88 9.15 -15.29
CA THR A 108 5.90 8.36 -16.52
C THR A 108 6.50 6.97 -16.28
N GLY A 109 6.05 5.97 -17.05
CA GLY A 109 6.51 4.58 -16.98
C GLY A 109 7.36 4.13 -18.17
N HIS A 110 7.60 2.82 -18.22
CA HIS A 110 8.35 2.12 -19.27
C HIS A 110 9.66 2.84 -19.61
N LYS A 111 9.89 3.26 -20.86
CA LYS A 111 11.16 3.87 -21.31
C LYS A 111 11.41 5.20 -20.61
N GLY A 112 10.35 5.91 -20.24
CA GLY A 112 10.42 7.19 -19.54
C GLY A 112 10.44 7.06 -18.03
N HIS A 113 10.49 5.84 -17.48
CA HIS A 113 10.49 5.64 -16.04
C HIS A 113 11.75 6.22 -15.41
N LEU A 114 11.58 7.11 -14.43
CA LEU A 114 12.69 7.83 -13.80
C LEU A 114 13.69 6.93 -13.06
N LEU A 115 13.35 5.65 -12.82
CA LEU A 115 14.18 4.70 -12.09
C LEU A 115 15.06 3.87 -13.01
N ASN A 116 14.82 3.84 -14.33
CA ASN A 116 15.61 3.05 -15.27
C ASN A 116 17.13 3.29 -15.15
N PRO A 117 17.62 4.54 -15.04
CA PRO A 117 19.06 4.79 -14.87
C PRO A 117 19.55 4.59 -13.42
N HIS A 118 18.66 4.35 -12.45
CA HIS A 118 18.96 4.32 -11.01
C HIS A 118 18.58 2.98 -10.35
N LEU A 119 18.33 1.91 -11.11
CA LEU A 119 17.78 0.67 -10.56
C LEU A 119 18.61 0.07 -9.44
N ASP A 120 19.94 0.04 -9.58
CA ASP A 120 20.83 -0.55 -8.55
C ASP A 120 20.91 0.30 -7.29
N GLU A 121 20.91 1.62 -7.45
CA GLU A 121 20.90 2.57 -6.35
C GLU A 121 19.58 2.48 -5.56
N PHE A 122 18.45 2.48 -6.28
CA PHE A 122 17.14 2.32 -5.68
C PHE A 122 16.98 0.94 -5.03
N ASP A 123 17.49 -0.13 -5.66
CA ASP A 123 17.50 -1.48 -5.09
C ASP A 123 18.22 -1.56 -3.74
N ALA A 124 19.28 -0.77 -3.54
CA ALA A 124 19.99 -0.70 -2.26
C ALA A 124 19.10 -0.12 -1.15
N LEU A 125 18.21 0.83 -1.46
CA LEU A 125 17.20 1.34 -0.52
C LEU A 125 16.17 0.26 -0.21
N MET A 126 15.67 -0.40 -1.26
CA MET A 126 14.66 -1.45 -1.15
C MET A 126 15.15 -2.63 -0.28
N LYS A 127 16.42 -3.04 -0.44
CA LYS A 127 17.07 -4.08 0.38
C LYS A 127 17.29 -3.69 1.84
N ARG A 128 17.22 -2.40 2.17
CA ARG A 128 17.26 -1.90 3.56
C ARG A 128 15.88 -1.89 4.22
N GLY A 129 14.83 -2.32 3.50
CA GLY A 129 13.46 -2.33 4.00
C GLY A 129 12.67 -1.04 3.74
N VAL A 130 13.23 -0.08 2.97
CA VAL A 130 12.48 1.12 2.58
C VAL A 130 11.25 0.72 1.75
N GLY A 131 10.09 1.24 2.14
CA GLY A 131 8.84 1.01 1.44
C GLY A 131 8.79 1.68 0.06
N VAL A 132 7.92 1.20 -0.82
CA VAL A 132 7.67 1.85 -2.12
C VAL A 132 6.20 1.86 -2.48
N VAL A 133 5.75 2.99 -3.01
CA VAL A 133 4.42 3.18 -3.60
C VAL A 133 4.61 3.64 -5.04
N MET A 134 4.12 2.89 -6.03
CA MET A 134 4.16 3.28 -7.44
C MET A 134 2.75 3.57 -7.96
N ILE A 135 2.56 4.78 -8.48
CA ILE A 135 1.26 5.31 -8.88
C ILE A 135 1.16 5.41 -10.41
N HIS A 136 0.05 4.94 -10.93
CA HIS A 136 -0.36 5.01 -12.32
C HIS A 136 0.68 4.43 -13.29
N TRP A 137 1.18 5.23 -14.23
CA TRP A 137 2.14 4.80 -15.23
C TRP A 137 3.49 4.40 -14.63
N ALA A 138 3.83 4.84 -13.42
CA ALA A 138 5.01 4.35 -12.70
C ALA A 138 4.94 2.84 -12.40
N THR A 139 3.78 2.20 -12.53
CA THR A 139 3.67 0.74 -12.40
C THR A 139 4.17 -0.02 -13.63
N GLU A 140 4.42 0.64 -14.77
CA GLU A 140 4.85 0.01 -16.01
C GLU A 140 6.37 -0.04 -16.13
N ALA A 141 6.92 -1.24 -16.31
CA ALA A 141 8.35 -1.47 -16.40
C ALA A 141 8.78 -1.91 -17.81
N GLU A 142 10.04 -1.68 -18.17
CA GLU A 142 10.62 -2.39 -19.32
C GLU A 142 10.93 -3.85 -18.95
N LYS A 143 10.91 -4.74 -19.96
CA LYS A 143 11.30 -6.14 -19.80
C LYS A 143 12.76 -6.27 -19.35
N GLY A 144 13.08 -7.39 -18.71
CA GLY A 144 14.42 -7.68 -18.17
C GLY A 144 14.61 -7.07 -16.78
N LYS A 145 15.76 -6.44 -16.54
CA LYS A 145 16.15 -5.95 -15.21
C LYS A 145 15.10 -5.04 -14.53
N PRO A 146 14.42 -4.09 -15.20
CA PRO A 146 13.40 -3.27 -14.54
C PRO A 146 12.20 -4.11 -14.07
N ALA A 147 11.65 -4.98 -14.93
CA ALA A 147 10.57 -5.90 -14.57
C ALA A 147 10.94 -6.81 -13.39
N GLU A 148 12.14 -7.41 -13.39
CA GLU A 148 12.64 -8.23 -12.28
C GLU A 148 12.69 -7.43 -10.97
N LYS A 149 13.14 -6.17 -11.04
CA LYS A 149 13.18 -5.28 -9.88
C LYS A 149 11.79 -4.94 -9.38
N PHE A 150 10.84 -4.67 -10.26
CA PHE A 150 9.48 -4.30 -9.86
C PHE A 150 8.76 -5.48 -9.20
N LEU A 151 8.96 -6.71 -9.68
CA LEU A 151 8.51 -7.93 -8.99
C LEU A 151 9.13 -8.05 -7.58
N GLN A 152 10.45 -7.79 -7.46
CA GLN A 152 11.12 -7.78 -6.16
C GLN A 152 10.65 -6.65 -5.23
N TRP A 153 10.19 -5.53 -5.79
CA TRP A 153 9.90 -4.33 -5.04
C TRP A 153 8.44 -4.18 -4.62
N MET A 154 7.52 -4.53 -5.51
CA MET A 154 6.09 -4.40 -5.29
C MET A 154 5.30 -5.62 -5.77
N GLY A 155 5.95 -6.74 -6.08
CA GLY A 155 5.28 -8.03 -6.34
C GLY A 155 4.52 -8.14 -7.66
N GLY A 156 4.43 -7.05 -8.42
CA GLY A 156 3.75 -7.01 -9.71
C GLY A 156 4.06 -5.74 -10.49
N PHE A 157 3.72 -5.72 -11.77
CA PHE A 157 3.92 -4.55 -12.64
C PHE A 157 3.07 -4.64 -13.92
N CYS A 158 2.88 -3.50 -14.58
CA CYS A 158 2.27 -3.42 -15.90
C CYS A 158 3.31 -3.80 -16.97
N ASP A 159 3.02 -4.85 -17.75
CA ASP A 159 3.92 -5.38 -18.78
C ASP A 159 3.36 -5.11 -20.18
N LEU A 160 4.20 -4.56 -21.05
CA LEU A 160 3.83 -4.27 -22.43
C LEU A 160 3.49 -5.56 -23.18
N ASP A 161 2.42 -5.51 -23.99
CA ASP A 161 1.84 -6.64 -24.73
C ASP A 161 1.15 -7.70 -23.85
N TRP A 162 1.11 -7.49 -22.53
CA TRP A 162 0.42 -8.38 -21.57
C TRP A 162 -0.72 -7.65 -20.85
N SER A 163 -0.43 -6.48 -20.31
CA SER A 163 -1.37 -5.61 -19.59
C SER A 163 -2.11 -4.66 -20.54
N VAL A 164 -3.22 -4.09 -20.07
CA VAL A 164 -4.02 -3.13 -20.84
C VAL A 164 -4.36 -1.89 -20.02
N ASN A 165 -4.56 -0.75 -20.69
CA ASN A 165 -4.83 0.55 -20.06
C ASN A 165 -6.12 1.26 -20.57
N PRO A 166 -7.30 0.66 -20.44
CA PRO A 166 -8.54 1.32 -20.83
C PRO A 166 -8.91 2.45 -19.87
N HIS A 167 -9.73 3.40 -20.34
CA HIS A 167 -10.44 4.33 -19.48
C HIS A 167 -11.79 3.71 -19.13
N TRP A 168 -12.06 3.52 -17.83
CA TRP A 168 -13.29 2.89 -17.33
C TRP A 168 -13.53 3.22 -15.85
N ALA A 169 -14.68 2.82 -15.33
CA ALA A 169 -15.10 3.05 -13.94
C ALA A 169 -15.37 1.72 -13.22
N PRO A 170 -14.32 1.02 -12.74
CA PRO A 170 -14.49 -0.19 -11.94
C PRO A 170 -15.35 0.09 -10.71
N GLN A 171 -16.20 -0.86 -10.34
CA GLN A 171 -16.94 -0.85 -9.07
C GLN A 171 -16.10 -1.62 -8.04
N PHE A 172 -15.62 -0.93 -7.01
CA PHE A 172 -14.94 -1.56 -5.88
C PHE A 172 -15.94 -1.71 -4.74
N GLU A 173 -16.43 -2.93 -4.52
CA GLU A 173 -17.51 -3.20 -3.56
C GLU A 173 -17.05 -4.03 -2.36
N THR A 174 -15.93 -4.75 -2.51
CA THR A 174 -15.38 -5.62 -1.48
C THR A 174 -13.89 -5.36 -1.32
N PHE A 175 -13.42 -5.45 -0.09
CA PHE A 175 -12.04 -5.17 0.27
C PHE A 175 -11.52 -6.27 1.20
N PRO A 176 -10.22 -6.63 1.13
CA PRO A 176 -9.64 -7.63 2.01
C PRO A 176 -9.53 -7.12 3.45
N ASP A 177 -9.37 -8.06 4.39
CA ASP A 177 -8.90 -7.75 5.74
C ASP A 177 -7.40 -7.39 5.67
N HIS A 178 -7.11 -6.11 5.44
CA HIS A 178 -5.76 -5.59 5.28
C HIS A 178 -5.70 -4.12 5.74
N PRO A 179 -4.63 -3.66 6.40
CA PRO A 179 -4.55 -2.27 6.88
C PRO A 179 -4.79 -1.21 5.80
N ILE A 180 -4.41 -1.47 4.54
CA ILE A 180 -4.67 -0.54 3.43
C ILE A 180 -6.17 -0.34 3.17
N ALA A 181 -6.99 -1.34 3.44
CA ALA A 181 -8.44 -1.30 3.26
C ALA A 181 -9.20 -0.66 4.43
N GLU A 182 -8.52 -0.26 5.50
CA GLU A 182 -9.15 0.33 6.69
C GLU A 182 -10.01 1.55 6.35
N GLY A 183 -11.30 1.45 6.72
CA GLY A 183 -12.34 2.45 6.47
C GLY A 183 -12.55 2.85 5.01
N VAL A 184 -12.07 2.05 4.05
CA VAL A 184 -12.40 2.23 2.64
C VAL A 184 -13.83 1.72 2.42
N GLU A 185 -14.69 2.60 1.93
CA GLU A 185 -16.07 2.28 1.56
C GLU A 185 -16.17 2.00 0.06
N PRO A 186 -17.25 1.34 -0.41
CA PRO A 186 -17.45 1.13 -1.84
C PRO A 186 -17.38 2.41 -2.65
N PHE A 187 -16.65 2.37 -3.77
CA PHE A 187 -16.47 3.53 -4.64
C PHE A 187 -16.25 3.12 -6.09
N HIS A 188 -16.38 4.09 -6.99
CA HIS A 188 -16.00 3.96 -8.38
C HIS A 188 -15.48 5.29 -8.89
N THR A 189 -14.43 5.26 -9.70
CA THR A 189 -13.86 6.46 -10.28
C THR A 189 -13.50 6.19 -11.73
N HIS A 190 -13.98 7.05 -12.64
CA HIS A 190 -13.62 6.95 -14.05
C HIS A 190 -12.19 7.45 -14.27
N ASP A 191 -11.26 6.53 -14.53
CA ASP A 191 -9.83 6.79 -14.69
C ASP A 191 -9.24 5.84 -15.76
N GLU A 192 -7.96 6.00 -16.11
CA GLU A 192 -7.22 5.03 -16.91
C GLU A 192 -6.65 3.94 -15.99
N TRP A 193 -7.49 2.99 -15.59
CA TRP A 193 -7.09 1.88 -14.72
C TRP A 193 -6.48 0.74 -15.52
N TYR A 194 -5.23 0.41 -15.22
CA TYR A 194 -4.52 -0.67 -15.90
C TYR A 194 -4.85 -1.99 -15.23
N TYR A 195 -4.96 -3.06 -16.02
CA TYR A 195 -5.21 -4.39 -15.48
C TYR A 195 -4.52 -5.49 -16.30
N HIS A 196 -4.66 -6.74 -15.84
CA HIS A 196 -3.93 -7.91 -16.34
C HIS A 196 -2.42 -7.72 -16.14
N MET A 197 -2.05 -7.44 -14.89
CA MET A 197 -0.66 -7.21 -14.47
C MET A 197 0.14 -8.51 -14.52
N ARG A 198 1.47 -8.39 -14.54
CA ARG A 198 2.36 -9.47 -14.12
C ARG A 198 2.46 -9.43 -12.61
N PHE A 199 2.45 -10.61 -11.98
CA PHE A 199 2.70 -10.77 -10.55
C PHE A 199 3.75 -11.86 -10.33
N ASN A 200 4.28 -11.92 -9.11
CA ASN A 200 4.97 -13.13 -8.63
C ASN A 200 4.06 -14.35 -8.79
N ASP A 201 4.68 -15.51 -9.00
CA ASP A 201 3.96 -16.79 -9.16
C ASP A 201 3.00 -17.02 -7.99
N ASP A 202 1.78 -17.45 -8.32
CA ASP A 202 0.68 -17.70 -7.38
C ASP A 202 0.38 -16.52 -6.42
N LEU A 203 0.66 -15.27 -6.85
CA LEU A 203 0.52 -14.06 -6.03
C LEU A 203 1.35 -14.12 -4.73
N ALA A 204 2.49 -14.81 -4.73
CA ALA A 204 3.34 -14.94 -3.55
C ALA A 204 3.69 -13.56 -2.95
N GLY A 205 3.27 -13.34 -1.70
CA GLY A 205 3.44 -12.09 -0.95
C GLY A 205 2.53 -10.94 -1.39
N VAL A 206 1.70 -11.13 -2.41
CA VAL A 206 0.81 -10.11 -2.97
C VAL A 206 -0.61 -10.27 -2.42
N THR A 207 -1.16 -9.17 -1.88
CA THR A 207 -2.56 -9.07 -1.48
C THR A 207 -3.28 -8.08 -2.38
N PRO A 208 -4.21 -8.51 -3.25
CA PRO A 208 -5.04 -7.60 -4.01
C PRO A 208 -5.89 -6.72 -3.08
N ILE A 209 -5.74 -5.40 -3.20
CA ILE A 209 -6.50 -4.42 -2.40
C ILE A 209 -7.72 -3.92 -3.18
N LEU A 210 -7.50 -3.57 -4.46
CA LEU A 210 -8.54 -3.14 -5.38
C LEU A 210 -8.63 -4.13 -6.53
N SER A 211 -9.79 -4.76 -6.65
CA SER A 211 -10.08 -5.72 -7.71
C SER A 211 -11.46 -5.47 -8.30
N ALA A 212 -11.58 -5.63 -9.61
CA ALA A 212 -12.86 -5.55 -10.31
C ALA A 212 -12.83 -6.48 -11.53
N LEU A 213 -14.00 -6.92 -11.98
CA LEU A 213 -14.15 -7.61 -13.26
C LEU A 213 -14.38 -6.56 -14.36
N PRO A 214 -13.45 -6.36 -15.31
CA PRO A 214 -13.66 -5.43 -16.41
C PRO A 214 -14.76 -5.93 -17.35
N GLY A 215 -15.58 -5.00 -17.86
CA GLY A 215 -16.53 -5.33 -18.91
C GLY A 215 -15.87 -5.43 -20.30
N PRO A 216 -16.54 -6.04 -21.28
CA PRO A 216 -16.01 -6.20 -22.64
C PRO A 216 -15.74 -4.87 -23.35
N GLU A 217 -16.37 -3.77 -22.91
CA GLU A 217 -16.11 -2.42 -23.41
C GLU A 217 -14.66 -1.96 -23.22
N THR A 218 -13.98 -2.51 -22.21
CA THR A 218 -12.58 -2.18 -21.90
C THR A 218 -11.58 -2.79 -22.90
N LEU A 219 -12.01 -3.73 -23.74
CA LEU A 219 -11.17 -4.43 -24.74
C LEU A 219 -11.66 -4.23 -26.19
N ARG A 220 -12.37 -3.14 -26.48
CA ARG A 220 -12.87 -2.86 -27.86
C ARG A 220 -11.77 -2.58 -28.88
N ARG A 221 -10.62 -2.07 -28.44
CA ARG A 221 -9.48 -1.78 -29.32
C ARG A 221 -8.89 -3.10 -29.85
N PRO A 222 -8.31 -3.14 -31.06
CA PRO A 222 -7.54 -4.29 -31.54
C PRO A 222 -6.38 -4.64 -30.62
N ASP A 223 -5.84 -5.84 -30.80
CA ASP A 223 -4.64 -6.27 -30.06
C ASP A 223 -3.45 -5.35 -30.33
N GLY A 224 -2.67 -5.13 -29.29
CA GLY A 224 -1.56 -4.20 -29.30
C GLY A 224 -1.00 -3.97 -27.91
N ALA A 225 0.08 -3.19 -27.87
CA ALA A 225 0.98 -3.07 -26.72
C ALA A 225 0.31 -2.74 -25.37
N ARG A 226 -0.81 -2.01 -25.37
CA ARG A 226 -1.61 -1.68 -24.17
C ARG A 226 -3.13 -1.79 -24.39
N SER A 227 -3.54 -2.34 -25.53
CA SER A 227 -4.93 -2.29 -25.99
C SER A 227 -5.65 -3.64 -25.94
N GLY A 228 -4.91 -4.75 -25.99
CA GLY A 228 -5.46 -6.10 -25.90
C GLY A 228 -4.48 -7.15 -26.40
N ASN A 229 -4.72 -8.40 -26.00
CA ASN A 229 -4.03 -9.59 -26.49
C ASN A 229 -4.93 -10.82 -26.22
N PRO A 230 -4.62 -12.01 -26.77
CA PRO A 230 -5.44 -13.20 -26.57
C PRO A 230 -5.54 -13.67 -25.11
N HIS A 231 -4.55 -13.36 -24.25
CA HIS A 231 -4.56 -13.77 -22.85
C HIS A 231 -5.55 -12.93 -22.04
N VAL A 232 -5.44 -11.60 -22.09
CA VAL A 232 -6.33 -10.71 -21.33
C VAL A 232 -7.79 -10.83 -21.79
N ARG A 233 -8.03 -11.01 -23.10
CA ARG A 233 -9.38 -11.26 -23.62
C ARG A 233 -9.98 -12.54 -23.06
N ARG A 234 -9.19 -13.61 -23.00
CA ARG A 234 -9.64 -14.88 -22.42
C ARG A 234 -9.91 -14.74 -20.92
N ALA A 235 -9.03 -14.08 -20.17
CA ALA A 235 -9.20 -13.86 -18.74
C ALA A 235 -10.51 -13.12 -18.44
N VAL A 236 -10.75 -12.00 -19.13
CA VAL A 236 -12.00 -11.22 -18.97
C VAL A 236 -13.22 -12.04 -19.41
N ALA A 237 -13.15 -12.75 -20.53
CA ALA A 237 -14.25 -13.61 -20.99
C ALA A 237 -14.58 -14.76 -20.03
N ASN A 238 -13.59 -15.25 -19.28
CA ASN A 238 -13.75 -16.26 -18.24
C ASN A 238 -14.31 -15.70 -16.92
N GLY A 239 -14.51 -14.38 -16.81
CA GLY A 239 -14.96 -13.75 -15.58
C GLY A 239 -13.86 -13.61 -14.52
N GLU A 240 -12.58 -13.66 -14.92
CA GLU A 240 -11.45 -13.53 -13.99
C GLU A 240 -11.35 -12.09 -13.48
N SER A 241 -11.53 -11.91 -12.17
CA SER A 241 -11.32 -10.62 -11.51
C SER A 241 -9.90 -10.11 -11.77
N GLN A 242 -9.77 -8.81 -12.00
CA GLN A 242 -8.49 -8.17 -12.29
C GLN A 242 -8.08 -7.24 -11.14
N HIS A 243 -6.79 -7.22 -10.83
CA HIS A 243 -6.23 -6.47 -9.71
C HIS A 243 -5.58 -5.17 -10.21
N VAL A 244 -6.04 -4.04 -9.67
CA VAL A 244 -5.64 -2.68 -10.10
C VAL A 244 -5.00 -1.86 -8.97
N GLY A 245 -5.03 -2.39 -7.76
CA GLY A 245 -4.26 -1.92 -6.62
C GLY A 245 -3.90 -3.10 -5.72
N TRP A 246 -2.64 -3.22 -5.30
CA TRP A 246 -2.17 -4.39 -4.55
C TRP A 246 -1.06 -4.04 -3.56
N ALA A 247 -1.08 -4.72 -2.42
CA ALA A 247 -0.02 -4.70 -1.43
C ALA A 247 0.97 -5.83 -1.71
N TYR A 248 2.23 -5.63 -1.35
CA TYR A 248 3.26 -6.66 -1.42
C TYR A 248 4.14 -6.62 -0.19
N GLU A 249 4.23 -7.75 0.50
CA GLU A 249 5.21 -7.96 1.58
C GLU A 249 6.41 -8.71 1.02
N ARG A 250 7.60 -8.12 1.15
CA ARG A 250 8.81 -8.77 0.65
C ARG A 250 9.13 -10.02 1.49
N PRO A 251 9.73 -11.06 0.89
CA PRO A 251 10.04 -12.31 1.60
C PRO A 251 10.94 -12.15 2.84
N ASP A 252 11.72 -11.06 2.94
CA ASP A 252 12.56 -10.75 4.09
C ASP A 252 11.79 -10.16 5.28
N GLY A 253 10.50 -9.84 5.10
CA GLY A 253 9.62 -9.21 6.08
C GLY A 253 9.98 -7.75 6.42
N GLN A 254 11.00 -7.17 5.78
CA GLN A 254 11.52 -5.85 6.14
C GLN A 254 10.92 -4.73 5.29
N GLY A 255 10.68 -4.97 4.00
CA GLY A 255 10.13 -3.96 3.10
C GLY A 255 8.74 -4.30 2.58
N ARG A 256 7.99 -3.25 2.26
CA ARG A 256 6.62 -3.32 1.74
C ARG A 256 6.50 -2.52 0.44
N GLY A 257 5.69 -3.02 -0.49
CA GLY A 257 5.43 -2.37 -1.78
C GLY A 257 3.95 -2.20 -2.02
N PHE A 258 3.56 -1.15 -2.74
CA PHE A 258 2.20 -0.96 -3.21
C PHE A 258 2.20 -0.49 -4.66
N GLY A 259 1.48 -1.19 -5.51
CA GLY A 259 1.19 -0.76 -6.88
C GLY A 259 -0.26 -0.29 -6.99
N PHE A 260 -0.48 0.82 -7.69
CA PHE A 260 -1.80 1.41 -7.88
C PHE A 260 -1.91 1.97 -9.29
N THR A 261 -2.80 1.44 -10.12
CA THR A 261 -2.81 1.76 -11.55
C THR A 261 -3.66 2.98 -11.91
N GLY A 262 -4.50 3.47 -11.00
CA GLY A 262 -5.19 4.75 -11.17
C GLY A 262 -4.24 5.94 -11.07
N GLY A 263 -4.67 7.10 -11.56
CA GLY A 263 -3.98 8.37 -11.36
C GLY A 263 -3.74 9.13 -12.66
N HIS A 264 -4.41 8.72 -13.75
CA HIS A 264 -4.37 9.48 -14.99
C HIS A 264 -5.10 10.80 -14.80
N ASN A 265 -6.34 10.73 -14.32
CA ASN A 265 -7.20 11.90 -14.13
C ASN A 265 -6.89 12.57 -12.79
N HIS A 266 -6.41 13.83 -12.83
CA HIS A 266 -6.08 14.54 -11.59
C HIS A 266 -7.30 14.78 -10.69
N VAL A 267 -8.50 14.88 -11.28
CA VAL A 267 -9.77 15.01 -10.53
C VAL A 267 -10.11 13.78 -9.70
N SER A 268 -9.55 12.60 -9.99
CA SER A 268 -9.78 11.38 -9.20
C SER A 268 -9.37 11.55 -7.74
N TRP A 269 -8.43 12.45 -7.43
CA TRP A 269 -8.05 12.76 -6.05
C TRP A 269 -9.17 13.43 -5.23
N GLN A 270 -10.27 13.86 -5.84
CA GLN A 270 -11.47 14.34 -5.14
C GLN A 270 -12.33 13.20 -4.59
N ASP A 271 -12.16 11.96 -5.05
CA ASP A 271 -12.84 10.82 -4.44
C ASP A 271 -12.11 10.44 -3.14
N ASP A 272 -12.87 10.41 -2.03
CA ASP A 272 -12.31 10.19 -0.70
C ASP A 272 -11.78 8.78 -0.51
N ASN A 273 -12.43 7.76 -1.09
CA ASN A 273 -12.01 6.37 -0.96
C ASN A 273 -10.80 6.07 -1.86
N TYR A 274 -10.81 6.62 -3.07
CA TYR A 274 -9.66 6.60 -3.98
C TYR A 274 -8.40 7.14 -3.29
N ARG A 275 -8.52 8.32 -2.66
CA ARG A 275 -7.42 8.96 -1.93
C ARG A 275 -7.06 8.20 -0.66
N LYS A 276 -8.04 7.71 0.10
CA LYS A 276 -7.84 6.95 1.34
C LYS A 276 -7.02 5.68 1.12
N VAL A 277 -7.31 4.91 0.07
CA VAL A 277 -6.53 3.70 -0.27
C VAL A 277 -5.05 4.04 -0.43
N VAL A 278 -4.72 5.11 -1.17
CA VAL A 278 -3.33 5.51 -1.40
C VAL A 278 -2.68 6.05 -0.12
N LEU A 279 -3.40 6.86 0.68
CA LEU A 279 -2.90 7.35 1.96
C LEU A 279 -2.62 6.22 2.97
N ASN A 280 -3.54 5.25 3.08
CA ASN A 280 -3.36 4.06 3.92
C ASN A 280 -2.15 3.24 3.43
N ALA A 281 -1.98 3.08 2.11
CA ALA A 281 -0.82 2.39 1.53
C ALA A 281 0.51 3.08 1.84
N ILE A 282 0.55 4.43 1.82
CA ILE A 282 1.74 5.18 2.19
C ILE A 282 2.13 4.92 3.65
N LEU A 283 1.17 4.97 4.57
CA LEU A 283 1.43 4.62 5.98
C LEU A 283 1.91 3.18 6.13
N TRP A 284 1.19 2.25 5.52
CA TRP A 284 1.48 0.82 5.64
C TRP A 284 2.87 0.48 5.09
N THR A 285 3.26 1.05 3.95
CA THR A 285 4.60 0.85 3.37
C THR A 285 5.71 1.50 4.19
N ALA A 286 5.42 2.58 4.92
CA ALA A 286 6.34 3.21 5.87
C ALA A 286 6.43 2.47 7.23
N HIS A 287 5.73 1.34 7.38
CA HIS A 287 5.52 0.65 8.66
C HIS A 287 4.94 1.56 9.76
N ALA A 288 4.16 2.56 9.36
CA ALA A 288 3.32 3.33 10.27
C ALA A 288 2.01 2.59 10.54
N GLU A 289 1.39 2.88 11.67
CA GLU A 289 0.05 2.38 11.97
C GLU A 289 -0.97 3.05 11.04
N VAL A 290 -1.80 2.26 10.37
CA VAL A 290 -2.98 2.79 9.67
C VAL A 290 -4.09 2.94 10.71
N PRO A 291 -4.66 4.15 10.90
CA PRO A 291 -5.73 4.34 11.90
C PRO A 291 -6.95 3.47 11.61
N THR A 292 -7.65 3.06 12.66
CA THR A 292 -8.99 2.49 12.52
C THR A 292 -9.89 3.46 11.75
N GLY A 293 -10.51 3.00 10.65
CA GLY A 293 -11.29 3.86 9.75
C GLY A 293 -10.47 4.57 8.64
N GLY A 294 -9.16 4.29 8.59
CA GLY A 294 -8.24 4.81 7.60
C GLY A 294 -7.84 6.26 7.82
N VAL A 295 -6.97 6.77 6.95
CA VAL A 295 -6.54 8.17 6.99
C VAL A 295 -7.71 9.09 6.66
N LEU A 296 -8.08 9.93 7.62
CA LEU A 296 -9.05 11.00 7.40
C LEU A 296 -8.38 12.15 6.64
N SER A 297 -8.99 12.58 5.54
CA SER A 297 -8.52 13.73 4.76
C SER A 297 -9.71 14.49 4.19
N ALA A 298 -9.67 15.81 4.24
CA ALA A 298 -10.69 16.64 3.62
C ALA A 298 -10.66 16.45 2.09
N THR A 299 -11.84 16.37 1.48
CA THR A 299 -12.00 16.33 0.03
C THR A 299 -11.39 17.59 -0.60
N PRO A 300 -10.41 17.47 -1.52
CA PRO A 300 -9.87 18.61 -2.23
C PRO A 300 -10.95 19.39 -2.99
N THR A 301 -10.94 20.70 -2.82
CA THR A 301 -11.82 21.59 -3.61
C THR A 301 -11.35 21.69 -5.06
N ASP A 302 -12.23 22.11 -5.97
CA ASP A 302 -11.86 22.37 -7.37
C ASP A 302 -10.70 23.38 -7.51
N THR A 303 -10.65 24.36 -6.59
CA THR A 303 -9.55 25.34 -6.53
C THR A 303 -8.23 24.66 -6.17
N GLU A 304 -8.25 23.73 -5.21
CA GLU A 304 -7.04 22.99 -4.81
C GLU A 304 -6.58 22.00 -5.87
N ILE A 305 -7.52 21.35 -6.56
CA ILE A 305 -7.24 20.47 -7.70
C ILE A 305 -6.61 21.24 -8.86
N ARG A 306 -7.00 22.50 -9.08
CA ARG A 306 -6.40 23.34 -10.12
C ARG A 306 -5.12 24.05 -9.65
N ALA A 307 -4.79 23.97 -8.36
CA ALA A 307 -3.59 24.58 -7.82
C ALA A 307 -2.38 23.67 -8.07
N ASN A 308 -1.24 24.27 -8.38
CA ASN A 308 0.04 23.55 -8.54
C ASN A 308 0.05 22.49 -9.65
N LEU A 309 -0.85 22.57 -10.64
CA LEU A 309 -0.76 21.75 -11.86
C LEU A 309 0.65 21.85 -12.43
N ASP A 310 1.17 20.73 -12.92
CA ASP A 310 2.54 20.69 -13.41
C ASP A 310 2.68 21.63 -14.62
N ASP A 311 3.84 22.27 -14.77
CA ASP A 311 4.09 23.16 -15.91
C ASP A 311 4.21 22.35 -17.22
N LYS A 312 3.09 22.19 -17.93
CA LYS A 312 3.03 21.52 -19.23
C LYS A 312 3.38 22.44 -20.41
N SER A 313 3.79 23.70 -20.17
CA SER A 313 4.07 24.66 -21.26
C SER A 313 5.33 24.31 -22.06
N LYS A 314 6.26 23.58 -21.43
CA LYS A 314 7.47 23.06 -22.07
C LYS A 314 7.17 21.68 -22.64
N ARG A 315 6.95 21.60 -23.95
CA ARG A 315 6.93 20.31 -24.66
C ARG A 315 8.31 19.67 -24.52
N HIS A 316 8.39 18.58 -23.78
CA HIS A 316 9.58 17.74 -23.65
C HIS A 316 9.55 16.60 -24.67
#